data_AF-A0A6A5QNH4-F1
#
_entry.id   AF-A0A6A5QNH4-F1
#
_cell.length_a   1.000
_cell.length_b   1.000
_cell.length_c   1.000
_cell.angle_alpha   90.00
_cell.angle_beta   90.00
_cell.angle_gamma   90.00
#
_symmetry.space_group_name_H-M   'P 1'
#
loop_
_entity.id
_entity.type
_entity.pdbx_description
1 polymer ?
#
loop_
_entity_poly.entity_id
_entity_poly.type
_entity_poly.pdbx_seq_one_letter_code
_entity_poly.pdbx_strand_id
1 'polypeptide(L)'
;MAPGPVETPEKQDSDQLEPKKLPKGVVLGPDGKPCRTCTDVASWFAMTGSKPKNSTKTAQQSAASTITTALPSNCPPDVEALGRSSWTLLHSITASYPTQPTPQLQSETKSFLSTFAKLYPCWVCAEDFQSWMSMNTPRLSSRSEFGTWMCEAHNAVNNKLGKDTFDCTKWEERWRTGWKDGQCD
;
A
#
# COMPACT_ATOMS: atom_id res chain seq x y z
N MET A 1 -8.25 41.45 -63.81
CA MET A 1 -8.98 40.18 -64.03
C MET A 1 -8.49 39.20 -62.99
N ALA A 2 -9.32 38.93 -61.99
CA ALA A 2 -9.06 38.00 -60.89
C ALA A 2 -9.79 36.67 -61.17
N PRO A 3 -9.25 35.51 -60.78
CA PRO A 3 -10.03 34.32 -60.49
C PRO A 3 -10.37 34.25 -59.00
N GLY A 4 -11.63 33.93 -58.70
CA GLY A 4 -12.21 33.88 -57.36
C GLY A 4 -11.79 32.67 -56.51
N PRO A 5 -12.30 32.60 -55.26
CA PRO A 5 -11.82 31.68 -54.23
C PRO A 5 -12.48 30.30 -54.36
N VAL A 6 -11.67 29.25 -54.18
CA VAL A 6 -12.13 27.87 -54.08
C VAL A 6 -12.29 27.54 -52.59
N GLU A 7 -13.54 27.41 -52.14
CA GLU A 7 -13.89 26.81 -50.86
C GLU A 7 -13.55 25.31 -50.87
N THR A 8 -12.88 24.84 -49.81
CA THR A 8 -12.81 23.42 -49.48
C THR A 8 -13.26 23.23 -48.02
N PRO A 9 -13.99 22.16 -47.70
CA PRO A 9 -14.74 22.07 -46.46
C PRO A 9 -13.85 21.70 -45.27
N GLU A 10 -14.14 22.34 -44.14
CA GLU A 10 -13.61 22.04 -42.81
C GLU A 10 -13.75 20.55 -42.46
N LYS A 11 -12.64 19.92 -42.04
CA LYS A 11 -12.67 18.75 -41.17
C LYS A 11 -12.25 19.20 -39.78
N GLN A 12 -13.24 19.44 -38.93
CA GLN A 12 -13.05 19.51 -37.49
C GLN A 12 -12.65 18.11 -36.99
N ASP A 13 -11.37 17.95 -36.68
CA ASP A 13 -10.86 16.81 -35.93
C ASP A 13 -11.08 17.08 -34.44
N SER A 14 -12.31 16.85 -33.97
CA SER A 14 -12.62 16.81 -32.55
C SER A 14 -12.40 15.40 -32.05
N ASP A 15 -11.14 15.06 -31.79
CA ASP A 15 -10.75 13.82 -31.13
C ASP A 15 -11.11 13.95 -29.63
N GLN A 16 -12.42 13.89 -29.33
CA GLN A 16 -12.90 13.70 -27.97
C GLN A 16 -12.63 12.24 -27.60
N LEU A 17 -11.49 12.02 -26.94
CA LEU A 17 -11.21 10.80 -26.19
C LEU A 17 -12.31 10.58 -25.15
N GLU A 18 -13.35 9.84 -25.51
CA GLU A 18 -14.34 9.39 -24.56
C GLU A 18 -13.63 8.60 -23.44
N PRO A 19 -13.84 8.95 -22.16
CA PRO A 19 -13.23 8.22 -21.06
C PRO A 19 -13.76 6.80 -21.08
N LYS A 20 -12.87 5.84 -21.39
CA LYS A 20 -13.16 4.40 -21.33
C LYS A 20 -13.87 4.10 -20.00
N LYS A 21 -15.14 3.69 -20.07
CA LYS A 21 -15.93 3.30 -18.89
C LYS A 21 -15.16 2.27 -18.09
N LEU A 22 -14.83 2.61 -16.85
CA LEU A 22 -14.11 1.73 -15.95
C LEU A 22 -14.96 0.48 -15.64
N PRO A 23 -14.33 -0.70 -15.44
CA PRO A 23 -15.02 -1.89 -14.98
C PRO A 23 -15.80 -1.64 -13.68
N LYS A 24 -16.91 -2.37 -13.49
CA LYS A 24 -17.69 -2.30 -12.25
C LYS A 24 -16.81 -2.65 -11.04
N GLY A 25 -16.91 -1.85 -9.98
CA GLY A 25 -16.15 -2.03 -8.74
C GLY A 25 -14.82 -1.25 -8.66
N VAL A 26 -14.35 -0.68 -9.78
CA VAL A 26 -13.18 0.22 -9.75
C VAL A 26 -13.55 1.57 -9.17
N VAL A 27 -12.87 1.95 -8.09
CA VAL A 27 -13.04 3.26 -7.43
C VAL A 27 -11.88 4.17 -7.82
N LEU A 28 -12.18 5.41 -8.20
CA LEU A 28 -11.16 6.43 -8.47
C LEU A 28 -10.76 7.16 -7.19
N GLY A 29 -9.47 7.46 -7.06
CA GLY A 29 -8.94 8.33 -6.01
C GLY A 29 -9.17 9.81 -6.30
N PRO A 30 -8.83 10.70 -5.34
CA PRO A 30 -8.91 12.15 -5.53
C PRO A 30 -8.04 12.70 -6.67
N ASP A 31 -7.05 11.93 -7.12
CA ASP A 31 -6.18 12.23 -8.26
C ASP A 31 -6.76 11.78 -9.61
N GLY A 32 -7.99 11.24 -9.61
CA GLY A 32 -8.68 10.74 -10.80
C GLY A 32 -8.16 9.38 -11.31
N LYS A 33 -7.24 8.73 -10.59
CA LYS A 33 -6.67 7.42 -10.97
C LYS A 33 -7.31 6.27 -10.20
N PRO A 34 -7.29 5.02 -10.73
CA PRO A 34 -7.79 3.86 -10.00
C PRO A 34 -7.13 3.71 -8.61
N CYS A 35 -7.94 3.70 -7.56
CA CYS A 35 -7.50 3.51 -6.19
C CYS A 35 -7.43 2.02 -5.85
N ARG A 36 -6.21 1.49 -5.74
CA ARG A 36 -5.96 0.08 -5.38
C ARG A 36 -6.58 -0.29 -4.04
N THR A 37 -6.42 0.54 -3.01
CA THR A 37 -6.95 0.28 -1.66
C THR A 37 -8.48 0.35 -1.61
N CYS A 38 -9.11 1.01 -2.58
CA CYS A 38 -10.55 1.22 -2.65
C CYS A 38 -11.27 0.22 -3.57
N THR A 39 -10.51 -0.61 -4.30
CA THR A 39 -11.02 -1.53 -5.33
C THR A 39 -10.69 -2.96 -4.92
N ASP A 40 -11.67 -3.86 -4.99
CA ASP A 40 -11.41 -5.27 -4.68
C ASP A 40 -10.47 -5.91 -5.70
N VAL A 41 -9.78 -6.97 -5.29
CA VAL A 41 -8.75 -7.60 -6.12
C VAL A 41 -9.30 -8.15 -7.43
N ALA A 42 -10.54 -8.61 -7.48
CA ALA A 42 -11.12 -9.16 -8.71
C ALA A 42 -11.39 -8.04 -9.72
N SER A 43 -11.96 -6.91 -9.27
CA SER A 43 -12.12 -5.71 -10.09
C SER A 43 -10.78 -5.09 -10.50
N TRP A 44 -9.76 -5.16 -9.64
CA TRP A 44 -8.41 -4.69 -9.99
C TRP A 44 -7.79 -5.53 -11.12
N PHE A 45 -7.78 -6.86 -11.00
CA PHE A 45 -7.26 -7.76 -12.02
C PHE A 45 -8.06 -7.68 -13.33
N ALA A 46 -9.38 -7.52 -13.25
CA ALA A 46 -10.21 -7.29 -14.42
C ALA A 46 -9.86 -5.98 -15.15
N MET A 47 -9.40 -4.96 -14.42
CA MET A 47 -8.98 -3.68 -14.98
C MET A 47 -7.57 -3.71 -15.58
N THR A 48 -6.61 -4.37 -14.92
CA THR A 48 -5.21 -4.48 -15.40
C THR A 48 -5.05 -5.50 -16.53
N GLY A 49 -6.05 -6.35 -16.75
CA GLY A 49 -6.04 -7.37 -17.80
C GLY A 49 -5.24 -8.61 -17.44
N SER A 50 -4.76 -8.71 -16.20
CA SER A 50 -4.02 -9.86 -15.72
C SER A 50 -4.95 -10.86 -15.09
N LYS A 51 -4.97 -12.08 -15.61
CA LYS A 51 -5.67 -13.17 -14.95
C LYS A 51 -4.87 -13.60 -13.73
N PRO A 52 -5.48 -13.77 -12.55
CA PRO A 52 -4.79 -14.37 -11.43
C PRO A 52 -4.23 -15.72 -11.89
N LYS A 53 -2.92 -15.92 -11.76
CA LYS A 53 -2.33 -17.25 -11.92
C LYS A 53 -2.93 -18.10 -10.80
N ASN A 54 -3.97 -18.88 -11.15
CA ASN A 54 -4.41 -19.98 -10.31
C ASN A 54 -3.19 -20.89 -10.13
N SER A 55 -2.56 -20.84 -8.96
CA SER A 55 -1.68 -21.89 -8.49
C SER A 55 -2.56 -23.12 -8.26
N THR A 56 -2.83 -23.84 -9.34
CA THR A 56 -3.46 -25.16 -9.27
C THR A 56 -2.55 -26.02 -8.41
N LYS A 57 -3.05 -26.41 -7.24
CA LYS A 57 -2.44 -27.40 -6.35
C LYS A 57 -2.08 -28.64 -7.18
N THR A 58 -0.80 -28.84 -7.44
CA THR A 58 -0.27 -30.20 -7.63
C THR A 58 0.18 -30.65 -6.26
N ALA A 59 -0.62 -31.53 -5.67
CA ALA A 59 -0.20 -32.32 -4.54
C ALA A 59 1.00 -33.15 -4.97
N GLN A 60 2.19 -32.80 -4.50
CA GLN A 60 3.29 -33.75 -4.42
C GLN A 60 3.83 -33.70 -2.99
N GLN A 61 3.56 -34.79 -2.29
CA GLN A 61 3.98 -35.07 -0.95
C GLN A 61 5.52 -35.05 -0.89
N SER A 62 6.08 -34.07 -0.22
CA SER A 62 7.35 -34.19 0.47
C SER A 62 7.10 -33.79 1.92
N ALA A 63 7.02 -34.81 2.78
CA ALA A 63 6.84 -34.67 4.21
C ALA A 63 8.06 -34.00 4.83
N ALA A 64 8.03 -32.68 4.91
CA ALA A 64 8.68 -31.91 5.95
C ALA A 64 7.58 -31.05 6.56
N SER A 65 6.91 -31.58 7.58
CA SER A 65 5.92 -30.85 8.38
C SER A 65 6.59 -29.69 9.10
N THR A 66 6.71 -28.53 8.45
CA THR A 66 6.65 -27.28 9.19
C THR A 66 5.22 -27.16 9.70
N ILE A 67 5.03 -27.49 10.97
CA ILE A 67 3.79 -27.23 11.70
C ILE A 67 3.64 -25.70 11.71
N THR A 68 2.90 -25.15 10.75
CA THR A 68 2.41 -23.79 10.88
C THR A 68 1.25 -23.86 11.86
N THR A 69 1.53 -23.60 13.14
CA THR A 69 0.54 -23.51 14.23
C THR A 69 -0.32 -22.25 14.04
N ALA A 70 -0.99 -22.12 12.90
CA ALA A 70 -1.87 -20.98 12.63
C ALA A 70 -3.20 -21.21 13.33
N LEU A 71 -3.58 -20.28 14.22
CA LEU A 71 -4.90 -20.27 14.84
C LEU A 71 -6.00 -20.10 13.76
N PRO A 72 -7.19 -20.70 13.96
CA PRO A 72 -8.34 -20.47 13.09
C PRO A 72 -8.69 -18.98 12.96
N SER A 73 -9.19 -18.56 11.79
CA SER A 73 -9.47 -17.15 11.47
C SER A 73 -10.59 -16.52 12.31
N ASN A 74 -11.37 -17.32 13.02
CA ASN A 74 -12.43 -16.90 13.93
C ASN A 74 -11.99 -16.81 15.41
N CYS A 75 -10.71 -17.00 15.69
CA CYS A 75 -10.14 -16.82 17.03
C CYS A 75 -9.57 -15.39 17.20
N PRO A 76 -9.50 -14.86 18.43
CA PRO A 76 -8.74 -13.64 18.71
C PRO A 76 -7.29 -13.76 18.21
N PRO A 77 -6.70 -12.68 17.65
CA PRO A 77 -5.36 -12.75 17.10
C PRO A 77 -4.31 -12.92 18.21
N ASP A 78 -3.33 -13.78 17.96
CA ASP A 78 -2.09 -13.81 18.73
C ASP A 78 -1.18 -12.60 18.40
N VAL A 79 -0.04 -12.53 19.07
CA VAL A 79 0.93 -11.43 18.89
C VAL A 79 1.43 -11.31 17.45
N GLU A 80 1.53 -12.40 16.71
CA GLU A 80 2.03 -12.35 15.34
C GLU A 80 0.94 -11.93 14.35
N ALA A 81 -0.27 -12.48 14.49
CA ALA A 81 -1.42 -12.12 13.66
C ALA A 81 -1.79 -10.64 13.88
N LEU A 82 -1.80 -10.19 15.14
CA LEU A 82 -2.00 -8.79 15.48
C LEU A 82 -0.88 -7.92 14.90
N GLY A 83 0.39 -8.30 15.10
CA GLY A 83 1.55 -7.59 14.56
C GLY A 83 1.50 -7.41 13.05
N ARG A 84 1.30 -8.50 12.29
CA ARG A 84 1.19 -8.45 10.82
C ARG A 84 0.04 -7.56 10.34
N SER A 85 -1.11 -7.63 11.03
CA SER A 85 -2.28 -6.82 10.70
C SER A 85 -2.03 -5.33 10.96
N SER A 86 -1.39 -5.02 12.10
CA SER A 86 -1.03 -3.64 12.45
C SER A 86 0.00 -3.04 11.50
N TRP A 87 1.05 -3.79 11.14
CA TRP A 87 2.00 -3.32 10.13
C TRP A 87 1.35 -3.10 8.77
N THR A 88 0.41 -3.97 8.38
CA THR A 88 -0.38 -3.77 7.16
C THR A 88 -1.13 -2.44 7.18
N LEU A 89 -1.80 -2.12 8.30
CA LEU A 89 -2.48 -0.83 8.47
C LEU A 89 -1.51 0.35 8.42
N LEU A 90 -0.44 0.32 9.24
CA LEU A 90 0.52 1.43 9.36
C LEU A 90 1.22 1.73 8.04
N HIS A 91 1.66 0.70 7.31
CA HIS A 91 2.26 0.88 5.98
C HIS A 91 1.24 1.35 4.94
N SER A 92 -0.03 0.95 5.04
CA SER A 92 -1.09 1.43 4.13
C SER A 92 -1.42 2.91 4.37
N ILE A 93 -1.46 3.35 5.64
CA ILE A 93 -1.58 4.77 6.01
C ILE A 93 -0.39 5.55 5.41
N THR A 94 0.82 5.01 5.56
CA THR A 94 2.04 5.63 5.04
C THR A 94 2.05 5.71 3.51
N ALA A 95 1.64 4.65 2.81
CA ALA A 95 1.52 4.62 1.36
C ALA A 95 0.51 5.65 0.81
N SER A 96 -0.55 5.92 1.59
CA SER A 96 -1.60 6.90 1.27
C SER A 96 -1.24 8.32 1.69
N TYR A 97 -0.14 8.51 2.41
CA TYR A 97 0.29 9.82 2.90
C TYR A 97 0.62 10.77 1.74
N PRO A 98 0.32 12.08 1.82
CA PRO A 98 0.63 13.01 0.74
C PRO A 98 2.14 13.21 0.55
N THR A 99 2.56 13.50 -0.67
CA THR A 99 3.94 13.93 -0.95
C THR A 99 4.23 15.30 -0.33
N GLN A 100 3.20 16.15 -0.20
CA GLN A 100 3.24 17.46 0.46
C GLN A 100 2.09 17.55 1.49
N PRO A 101 2.26 17.00 2.69
CA PRO A 101 1.24 16.99 3.74
C PRO A 101 1.10 18.38 4.39
N THR A 102 -0.14 18.75 4.72
CA THR A 102 -0.41 20.00 5.47
C THR A 102 0.18 19.92 6.88
N PRO A 103 0.57 21.04 7.51
CA PRO A 103 1.05 21.03 8.89
C PRO A 103 0.08 20.38 9.88
N GLN A 104 -1.22 20.55 9.65
CA GLN A 104 -2.27 19.89 10.42
C GLN A 104 -2.17 18.36 10.32
N LEU A 105 -2.10 17.81 9.10
CA LEU A 105 -2.00 16.37 8.89
C LEU A 105 -0.71 15.79 9.49
N GLN A 106 0.39 16.54 9.47
CA GLN A 106 1.64 16.14 10.15
C GLN A 106 1.44 16.02 11.67
N SER A 107 0.79 17.02 12.28
CA SER A 107 0.47 17.01 13.72
C SER A 107 -0.47 15.87 14.10
N GLU A 108 -1.52 15.65 13.30
CA GLU A 108 -2.49 14.58 13.50
C GLU A 108 -1.83 13.20 13.35
N THR A 109 -0.94 13.02 12.37
CA THR A 109 -0.21 11.77 12.17
C THR A 109 0.74 11.48 13.32
N LYS A 110 1.45 12.50 13.84
CA LYS A 110 2.28 12.37 15.03
C LYS A 110 1.46 11.96 16.26
N SER A 111 0.28 12.58 16.42
CA SER A 111 -0.65 12.26 17.51
C SER A 111 -1.22 10.85 17.39
N PHE A 112 -1.56 10.44 16.17
CA PHE A 112 -2.00 9.08 15.86
C PHE A 112 -0.92 8.06 16.24
N LEU A 113 0.33 8.22 15.79
CA LEU A 113 1.42 7.28 16.12
C LEU A 113 1.66 7.21 17.64
N SER A 114 1.63 8.36 18.32
CA SER A 114 1.80 8.42 19.77
C SER A 114 0.65 7.73 20.51
N THR A 115 -0.59 7.86 20.00
CA THR A 115 -1.78 7.21 20.56
C THR A 115 -1.77 5.72 20.27
N PHE A 116 -1.43 5.32 19.04
CA PHE A 116 -1.27 3.94 18.63
C PHE A 116 -0.26 3.21 19.52
N ALA A 117 0.90 3.82 19.76
CA ALA A 117 1.94 3.26 20.61
C ALA A 117 1.48 3.05 22.06
N LYS A 118 0.57 3.88 22.59
CA LYS A 118 -0.01 3.73 23.93
C LYS A 118 -1.14 2.70 24.00
N LEU A 119 -1.94 2.61 22.94
CA LEU A 119 -3.12 1.73 22.88
C LEU A 119 -2.81 0.34 22.34
N TYR A 120 -1.57 0.07 21.91
CA TYR A 120 -1.20 -1.21 21.33
C TYR A 120 -1.40 -2.35 22.36
N PRO A 121 -2.23 -3.38 22.09
CA PRO A 121 -2.65 -4.33 23.13
C PRO A 121 -1.55 -5.19 23.75
N CYS A 122 -0.47 -5.45 23.00
CA CYS A 122 0.72 -6.12 23.52
C CYS A 122 1.57 -5.09 24.30
N TRP A 123 1.46 -5.08 25.62
CA TRP A 123 2.14 -4.08 26.48
C TRP A 123 3.66 -4.06 26.30
N VAL A 124 4.33 -5.22 26.22
CA VAL A 124 5.79 -5.27 25.96
C VAL A 124 6.15 -4.67 24.60
N CYS A 125 5.35 -4.96 23.58
CA CYS A 125 5.54 -4.42 22.24
C CYS A 125 5.29 -2.90 22.21
N ALA A 126 4.30 -2.43 22.98
CA ALA A 126 3.92 -1.03 23.12
C ALA A 126 5.02 -0.21 23.81
N GLU A 127 5.55 -0.69 24.93
CA GLU A 127 6.64 -0.04 25.68
C GLU A 127 7.92 0.04 24.86
N ASP A 128 8.27 -1.04 24.15
CA ASP A 128 9.40 -1.05 23.22
C ASP A 128 9.23 -0.01 22.11
N PHE A 129 8.07 0.03 21.48
CA PHE A 129 7.81 0.96 20.37
C PHE A 129 7.83 2.42 20.85
N GLN A 130 7.25 2.71 22.02
CA GLN A 130 7.33 4.04 22.65
C GLN A 130 8.78 4.44 22.94
N SER A 131 9.58 3.53 23.51
CA SER A 131 11.00 3.76 23.80
C SER A 131 11.78 4.04 22.52
N TRP A 132 11.55 3.25 21.46
CA TRP A 132 12.18 3.47 20.17
C TRP A 132 11.79 4.81 19.55
N MET A 133 10.50 5.17 19.57
CA MET A 133 10.00 6.45 19.06
C MET A 133 10.55 7.67 19.81
N SER A 134 10.90 7.52 21.10
CA SER A 134 11.49 8.61 21.90
C SER A 134 12.86 9.04 21.35
N MET A 135 13.61 8.11 20.77
CA MET A 135 14.92 8.36 20.14
C MET A 135 14.80 8.59 18.63
N ASN A 136 13.71 8.11 18.01
CA ASN A 136 13.50 8.11 16.56
C ASN A 136 12.18 8.82 16.24
N THR A 137 12.21 10.15 16.28
CA THR A 137 11.01 10.96 16.04
C THR A 137 10.45 10.72 14.64
N PRO A 138 9.11 10.53 14.47
CA PRO A 138 8.49 10.39 13.17
C PRO A 138 8.85 11.51 12.20
N ARG A 139 9.33 11.13 11.00
CA ARG A 139 9.63 12.05 9.90
C ARG A 139 8.41 12.18 9.01
N LEU A 140 7.70 13.29 9.11
CA LEU A 140 6.36 13.46 8.52
C LEU A 140 6.31 14.57 7.46
N SER A 141 7.44 15.10 7.01
CA SER A 141 7.44 16.21 6.05
C SER A 141 6.98 15.79 4.64
N SER A 142 7.05 14.49 4.33
CA SER A 142 6.59 13.92 3.06
C SER A 142 6.29 12.43 3.18
N ARG A 143 5.55 11.88 2.23
CA ARG A 143 5.35 10.42 2.09
C ARG A 143 6.68 9.64 2.10
N SER A 144 7.70 10.12 1.40
CA SER A 144 8.97 9.41 1.27
C SER A 144 9.70 9.31 2.61
N GLU A 145 9.76 10.42 3.36
CA GLU A 145 10.35 10.42 4.70
C GLU A 145 9.56 9.55 5.67
N PHE A 146 8.23 9.61 5.62
CA PHE A 146 7.39 8.81 6.49
C PHE A 146 7.51 7.31 6.18
N GLY A 147 7.54 6.94 4.89
CA GLY A 147 7.78 5.57 4.43
C GLY A 147 9.12 5.01 4.88
N THR A 148 10.17 5.81 4.78
CA THR A 148 11.51 5.42 5.24
C THR A 148 11.51 5.20 6.76
N TRP A 149 10.94 6.14 7.52
CA TRP A 149 10.83 6.03 8.98
C TRP A 149 10.00 4.81 9.41
N MET A 150 8.87 4.54 8.75
CA MET A 150 8.01 3.40 9.05
C MET A 150 8.72 2.07 8.75
N CYS A 151 9.51 2.02 7.68
CA CYS A 151 10.34 0.86 7.36
C CYS A 151 11.44 0.63 8.42
N GLU A 152 12.16 1.68 8.83
CA GLU A 152 13.18 1.60 9.88
C GLU A 152 12.58 1.14 11.22
N ALA A 153 11.41 1.66 11.58
CA ALA A 153 10.68 1.24 12.78
C ALA A 153 10.35 -0.26 12.74
N HIS A 154 9.86 -0.75 11.60
CA HIS A 154 9.57 -2.16 11.41
C HIS A 154 10.86 -3.02 11.44
N ASN A 155 11.94 -2.52 10.83
CA ASN A 155 13.23 -3.20 10.86
C ASN A 155 13.87 -3.26 12.25
N ALA A 156 13.65 -2.25 13.10
CA ALA A 156 14.08 -2.31 14.50
C ALA A 156 13.42 -3.50 15.22
N VAL A 157 12.13 -3.75 14.96
CA VAL A 157 11.42 -4.93 15.48
C VAL A 157 11.92 -6.22 14.83
N ASN A 158 12.16 -6.24 13.51
CA ASN A 158 12.72 -7.42 12.83
C ASN A 158 14.06 -7.82 13.45
N ASN A 159 14.97 -6.87 13.61
CA ASN A 159 16.29 -7.09 14.20
C ASN A 159 16.17 -7.61 15.64
N LYS A 160 15.28 -7.02 16.46
CA LYS A 160 15.01 -7.50 17.83
C LYS A 160 14.52 -8.95 17.87
N LEU A 161 13.72 -9.35 16.88
CA LEU A 161 13.16 -10.70 16.77
C LEU A 161 14.07 -11.66 15.96
N GLY A 162 15.27 -11.24 15.57
CA GLY A 162 16.19 -12.06 14.77
C GLY A 162 15.69 -12.37 13.36
N LYS A 163 14.84 -11.51 12.79
CA LYS A 163 14.33 -11.60 11.42
C LYS A 163 15.22 -10.82 10.47
N ASP A 164 15.17 -11.18 9.19
CA ASP A 164 15.87 -10.46 8.14
C ASP A 164 15.43 -8.99 8.06
N THR A 165 16.38 -8.11 7.78
CA THR A 165 16.13 -6.71 7.51
C THR A 165 15.46 -6.55 6.14
N PHE A 166 14.37 -5.81 6.07
CA PHE A 166 13.72 -5.45 4.82
C PHE A 166 14.44 -4.26 4.15
N ASP A 167 14.66 -4.33 2.83
CA ASP A 167 15.24 -3.22 2.07
C ASP A 167 14.26 -2.04 1.98
N CYS A 168 14.52 -0.98 2.75
CA CYS A 168 13.64 0.18 2.77
C CYS A 168 13.51 0.88 1.42
N THR A 169 14.42 0.70 0.45
CA THR A 169 14.22 1.24 -0.91
C THR A 169 13.03 0.62 -1.64
N LYS A 170 12.53 -0.53 -1.14
CA LYS A 170 11.43 -1.31 -1.72
C LYS A 170 10.09 -1.11 -1.02
N TRP A 171 10.00 -0.20 -0.05
CA TRP A 171 8.77 -0.03 0.73
C TRP A 171 7.59 0.38 -0.14
N GLU A 172 7.80 1.25 -1.16
CA GLU A 172 6.73 1.66 -2.07
C GLU A 172 6.24 0.51 -2.95
N GLU A 173 7.15 -0.32 -3.46
CA GLU A 173 6.79 -1.50 -4.26
C GLU A 173 5.91 -2.45 -3.43
N ARG A 174 6.30 -2.69 -2.17
CA ARG A 174 5.59 -3.58 -1.27
C ARG A 174 4.21 -3.06 -0.85
N TRP A 175 4.06 -1.76 -0.62
CA TRP A 175 2.90 -1.20 0.08
C TRP A 175 2.03 -0.25 -0.74
N ARG A 176 2.49 0.19 -1.92
CA ARG A 176 1.79 1.21 -2.72
C ARG A 176 1.62 0.81 -4.18
N THR A 177 2.70 0.50 -4.88
CA THR A 177 2.69 0.38 -6.34
C THR A 177 2.54 -1.05 -6.83
N GLY A 178 2.99 -2.04 -6.05
CA GLY A 178 3.28 -3.38 -6.57
C GLY A 178 4.72 -3.48 -7.07
N TRP A 179 5.19 -4.72 -7.21
CA TRP A 179 6.55 -5.03 -7.66
C TRP A 179 6.72 -4.81 -9.16
N LYS A 180 7.92 -4.37 -9.57
CA LYS A 180 8.25 -4.05 -10.97
C LYS A 180 8.20 -5.23 -11.94
N ASP A 181 8.23 -6.46 -11.44
CA ASP A 181 8.12 -7.68 -12.25
C ASP A 181 6.68 -8.02 -12.64
N GLY A 182 5.70 -7.21 -12.20
CA GLY A 182 4.29 -7.36 -12.54
C GLY A 182 3.60 -8.50 -11.78
N GLN A 183 4.21 -9.11 -10.75
CA GLN A 183 3.56 -10.19 -10.00
C GLN A 183 2.29 -9.75 -9.25
N CYS A 184 2.10 -8.44 -9.10
CA CYS A 184 0.99 -7.80 -8.40
C CYS A 184 -0.04 -7.18 -9.34
N ASP A 185 0.14 -7.35 -10.65
CA ASP A 185 -0.71 -6.80 -11.70
C ASP A 185 -1.63 -7.85 -12.30
#